data_AF-A0A0J6WZC7-F1
#
_entry.id   AF-A0A0J6WZC7-F1
#
_cell.length_a   1.000
_cell.length_b   1.000
_cell.length_c   1.000
_cell.angle_alpha   90.00
_cell.angle_beta   90.00
_cell.angle_gamma   90.00
#
_symmetry.space_group_name_H-M   'P 1'
#
loop_
_entity.id
_entity.type
_entity.pdbx_description
1 polymer ?
#
loop_
_entity_poly.entity_id
_entity_poly.type
_entity_poly.pdbx_seq_one_letter_code
_entity_poly.pdbx_strand_id
1 'polypeptide(L)'
;MEYLWIGIGIIALFILNKFVLAPFRRLFVNIVVGLIVLYLVNSYGYLFGFHNVPITLVTGLIIGIFGLPGVLVVTLYYTFF
;
A
#
# COMPACT_ATOMS: atom_id res chain seq x y z
N MET A 1 29.07 27.43 4.20
CA MET A 1 27.80 27.47 3.44
C MET A 1 27.66 26.30 2.47
N GLU A 2 28.68 25.89 1.72
CA GLU A 2 28.62 24.71 0.83
C GLU A 2 28.24 23.39 1.53
N TYR A 3 28.81 23.11 2.71
CA TYR A 3 28.53 21.86 3.44
C TYR A 3 27.06 21.71 3.90
N LEU A 4 26.33 22.82 4.08
CA LEU A 4 24.92 22.80 4.46
C LEU A 4 24.03 22.33 3.29
N TRP A 5 24.32 22.79 2.06
CA TRP A 5 23.60 22.38 0.86
C TRP A 5 23.82 20.90 0.53
N ILE A 6 25.04 20.41 0.74
CA ILE A 6 25.37 18.98 0.61
C ILE A 6 24.57 18.16 1.63
N GLY A 7 24.51 18.61 2.89
CA GLY A 7 23.73 17.95 3.95
C GLY A 7 22.24 17.86 3.62
N ILE A 8 21.64 18.95 3.12
CA ILE A 8 20.24 18.98 2.68
C ILE A 8 20.02 18.02 1.50
N GLY A 9 20.94 17.99 0.54
CA GLY A 9 20.87 17.05 -0.60
C GLY A 9 20.90 15.59 -0.17
N ILE A 10 21.75 15.23 0.79
CA ILE A 10 21.84 13.87 1.35
C ILE A 10 20.52 13.50 2.07
N ILE A 11 19.95 14.41 2.87
CA ILE A 11 18.68 14.17 3.56
C ILE A 11 17.54 13.99 2.56
N ALA A 12 17.47 14.82 1.52
CA ALA A 12 16.46 14.71 0.47
C ALA A 12 16.58 13.37 -0.28
N LEU A 13 17.80 12.98 -0.67
CA LEU A 13 18.06 11.69 -1.31
C LEU A 13 17.71 10.51 -0.40
N PHE A 14 18.01 10.63 0.90
CA PHE A 14 17.66 9.60 1.88
C PHE A 14 16.15 9.42 2.02
N ILE A 15 15.39 10.52 2.11
CA ILE A 15 13.92 10.50 2.17
C ILE A 15 13.36 9.90 0.88
N LEU A 16 13.84 10.34 -0.28
CA LEU A 16 13.40 9.82 -1.58
C LEU A 16 13.65 8.32 -1.70
N ASN A 17 14.86 7.86 -1.35
CA ASN A 17 15.20 6.44 -1.39
C ASN A 17 14.30 5.63 -0.45
N LYS A 18 14.08 6.12 0.77
CA LYS A 18 13.27 5.40 1.76
C LYS A 18 11.78 5.39 1.41
N PHE A 19 11.24 6.45 0.82
CA PHE A 19 9.82 6.50 0.47
C PHE A 19 9.49 5.88 -0.88
N VAL A 20 10.40 5.94 -1.87
CA VAL A 20 10.13 5.43 -3.23
C VAL A 20 10.69 4.03 -3.41
N LEU A 21 11.96 3.79 -3.07
CA LEU A 21 12.57 2.48 -3.33
C LEU A 21 12.17 1.42 -2.31
N ALA A 22 11.88 1.79 -1.05
CA ALA A 22 11.47 0.80 -0.04
C ALA A 22 10.13 0.10 -0.36
N PRO A 23 9.06 0.80 -0.76
CA PRO A 23 7.83 0.12 -1.17
C PRO A 23 8.04 -0.68 -2.45
N PHE A 24 8.81 -0.17 -3.43
CA PHE A 24 9.10 -0.92 -4.66
C PHE A 24 9.83 -2.25 -4.42
N ARG A 25 10.79 -2.28 -3.48
CA ARG A 25 11.51 -3.53 -3.11
C ARG A 25 10.59 -4.59 -2.48
N ARG A 26 9.51 -4.17 -1.82
CA ARG A 26 8.56 -5.07 -1.16
C ARG A 26 7.24 -5.19 -1.91
N LEU A 27 7.12 -4.54 -3.08
CA LEU A 27 5.87 -4.37 -3.79
C LEU A 27 5.24 -5.71 -4.14
N PHE A 28 6.02 -6.66 -4.66
CA PHE A 28 5.52 -8.00 -4.97
C PHE A 28 5.00 -8.74 -3.72
N VAL A 29 5.75 -8.72 -2.62
CA VAL A 29 5.33 -9.36 -1.36
C VAL A 29 4.08 -8.68 -0.80
N ASN A 30 4.03 -7.36 -0.84
CA ASN A 30 2.88 -6.57 -0.40
C ASN A 30 1.63 -6.87 -1.25
N ILE A 31 1.78 -7.00 -2.57
CA ILE A 31 0.69 -7.40 -3.47
C ILE A 31 0.20 -8.79 -3.07
N VAL A 32 1.08 -9.78 -2.98
CA VAL A 32 0.68 -11.17 -2.69
C VAL A 32 0.01 -11.27 -1.33
N VAL A 33 0.66 -10.76 -0.27
CA VAL A 33 0.11 -10.80 1.09
C VAL A 33 -1.18 -10.00 1.18
N GLY A 34 -1.22 -8.81 0.60
CA GLY A 34 -2.41 -7.96 0.67
C GLY A 34 -3.58 -8.50 -0.14
N LEU A 35 -3.35 -9.14 -1.30
CA LEU A 35 -4.40 -9.83 -2.06
C LEU A 35 -4.92 -11.06 -1.30
N ILE A 36 -4.06 -11.81 -0.61
CA ILE A 36 -4.51 -12.91 0.27
C ILE A 36 -5.42 -12.38 1.38
N VAL A 37 -5.01 -11.29 2.05
CA VAL A 37 -5.83 -10.68 3.09
C VAL A 37 -7.13 -10.12 2.51
N LEU A 38 -7.10 -9.47 1.35
CA LEU A 38 -8.31 -8.97 0.68
C LEU A 38 -9.25 -10.11 0.32
N TYR A 39 -8.73 -11.25 -0.13
CA TYR A 39 -9.53 -12.44 -0.39
C TYR A 39 -10.22 -12.97 0.88
N LEU A 40 -9.52 -12.99 2.02
CA LEU A 40 -10.10 -13.34 3.31
C LEU A 40 -11.18 -12.34 3.73
N VAL A 41 -10.92 -11.04 3.57
CA VAL A 41 -11.90 -9.98 3.85
C VAL A 41 -13.13 -10.12 2.96
N ASN A 42 -12.99 -10.42 1.68
CA ASN A 42 -14.15 -10.66 0.81
C ASN A 42 -14.90 -11.95 1.20
N SER A 43 -14.19 -12.98 1.65
CA SER A 43 -14.79 -14.27 2.01
C SER A 43 -15.55 -14.23 3.34
N TYR A 44 -15.01 -13.53 4.34
CA TYR A 44 -15.55 -13.50 5.71
C TYR A 44 -16.13 -12.14 6.12
N GLY A 45 -15.89 -11.09 5.33
CA GLY A 45 -16.28 -9.72 5.65
C GLY A 45 -17.78 -9.51 5.71
N TYR A 46 -18.57 -10.38 5.08
CA TYR A 46 -20.02 -10.38 5.22
C TYR A 46 -20.48 -10.53 6.69
N LEU A 47 -19.69 -11.21 7.54
CA LEU A 47 -19.98 -11.34 8.98
C LEU A 47 -19.83 -10.01 9.73
N PHE A 48 -19.06 -9.08 9.18
CA PHE A 48 -18.78 -7.76 9.76
C PHE A 48 -19.45 -6.62 8.96
N GLY A 49 -20.28 -6.94 7.97
CA GLY A 49 -20.96 -5.96 7.12
C GLY A 49 -20.09 -5.31 6.04
N PHE A 50 -18.91 -5.88 5.73
CA PHE A 50 -18.07 -5.38 4.63
C PHE A 50 -18.61 -5.82 3.27
N HIS A 51 -18.51 -4.93 2.29
CA HIS A 51 -18.82 -5.23 0.90
C HIS A 51 -17.65 -5.88 0.18
N ASN A 52 -17.97 -6.63 -0.88
CA ASN A 52 -16.97 -7.27 -1.71
C ASN A 52 -16.19 -6.24 -2.53
N VAL A 53 -14.87 -6.30 -2.39
CA VAL A 53 -13.93 -5.51 -3.19
C VAL A 53 -13.57 -6.29 -4.45
N PRO A 54 -13.75 -5.73 -5.66
CA PRO A 54 -13.34 -6.39 -6.89
C PRO A 54 -11.82 -6.48 -6.99
N ILE A 55 -11.29 -7.69 -7.17
CA ILE A 55 -9.85 -7.93 -7.32
C ILE A 55 -9.44 -7.60 -8.76
N THR A 56 -8.94 -6.39 -8.96
CA THR A 56 -8.48 -5.85 -10.24
C THR A 56 -7.02 -5.41 -10.16
N LEU A 57 -6.43 -5.14 -11.32
CA LEU A 57 -5.07 -4.61 -11.41
C LEU A 57 -4.90 -3.29 -10.63
N VAL A 58 -5.92 -2.43 -10.63
CA VAL A 58 -5.92 -1.16 -9.89
C VAL A 58 -5.88 -1.41 -8.38
N THR A 59 -6.78 -2.25 -7.87
CA THR A 59 -6.80 -2.59 -6.43
C THR A 59 -5.52 -3.30 -5.98
N GLY A 60 -4.97 -4.18 -6.83
CA GLY A 60 -3.70 -4.86 -6.57
C GLY A 60 -2.52 -3.88 -6.50
N LEU A 61 -2.47 -2.86 -7.37
CA LEU A 61 -1.44 -1.82 -7.32
C LEU A 61 -1.54 -0.96 -6.06
N ILE A 62 -2.76 -0.55 -5.68
CA ILE A 62 -2.98 0.21 -4.44
C ILE A 62 -2.46 -0.60 -3.25
N ILE A 63 -2.83 -1.87 -3.17
CA ILE A 63 -2.36 -2.79 -2.12
C ILE A 63 -0.85 -3.04 -2.21
N GLY A 64 -0.26 -3.10 -3.40
CA GLY A 64 1.17 -3.28 -3.56
C GLY A 64 2.01 -2.11 -3.07
N ILE A 65 1.55 -0.89 -3.38
CA ILE A 65 2.22 0.34 -2.99
C ILE A 65 2.07 0.59 -1.48
N PHE A 66 0.85 0.43 -0.96
CA PHE A 66 0.54 0.75 0.45
C PHE A 66 0.67 -0.45 1.40
N GLY A 67 0.75 -1.68 0.90
CA GLY A 67 0.75 -2.91 1.69
C GLY A 67 -0.60 -3.23 2.34
N LEU A 68 -0.55 -3.80 3.54
CA LEU A 68 -1.73 -4.09 4.36
C LEU A 68 -2.63 -2.86 4.63
N PRO A 69 -2.09 -1.66 4.90
CA PRO A 69 -2.90 -0.44 4.96
C PRO A 69 -3.74 -0.21 3.70
N GLY A 70 -3.21 -0.55 2.52
CA GLY A 70 -3.95 -0.46 1.26
C GLY A 70 -5.19 -1.33 1.24
N VAL A 71 -5.13 -2.54 1.81
CA VAL A 71 -6.28 -3.46 1.89
C VAL A 71 -7.42 -2.83 2.70
N LEU A 72 -7.09 -2.21 3.85
CA LEU A 72 -8.07 -1.53 4.69
C LEU A 72 -8.74 -0.36 3.94
N VAL A 73 -7.94 0.49 3.30
CA VAL A 73 -8.46 1.65 2.58
C VAL A 73 -9.43 1.23 1.49
N VAL A 74 -9.06 0.23 0.68
CA VAL A 74 -9.91 -0.23 -0.43
C VAL A 74 -11.18 -0.91 0.11
N THR A 75 -11.06 -1.69 1.19
CA THR A 75 -12.23 -2.33 1.83
C THR A 75 -13.22 -1.29 2.37
N LEU A 76 -12.73 -0.29 3.09
CA LEU A 76 -13.59 0.78 3.64
C LEU A 76 -14.23 1.59 2.51
N TYR A 77 -13.47 1.89 1.45
CA TYR A 77 -13.99 2.63 0.29
C TYR A 77 -15.20 1.93 -0.31
N TYR A 78 -15.09 0.65 -0.68
CA TYR A 78 -16.20 -0.12 -1.27
C TYR A 78 -17.34 -0.44 -0.29
N THR A 79 -17.08 -0.34 1.02
CA THR A 79 -18.12 -0.54 2.04
C THR A 79 -18.96 0.72 2.24
N PHE A 80 -18.36 1.92 2.16
CA PHE A 80 -19.04 3.19 2.44
C PHE A 80 -19.49 3.98 1.20
N PHE A 81 -18.91 3.72 0.03
CA PHE A 81 -19.20 4.37 -1.25
C PHE A 81 -19.58 3.34 -2.31
#